data_AF-A0A3M1I0I2-F1
#
_entry.id   AF-A0A3M1I0I2-F1
#
_cell.length_a   1.000
_cell.length_b   1.000
_cell.length_c   1.000
_cell.angle_alpha   90.00
_cell.angle_beta   90.00
_cell.angle_gamma   90.00
#
_symmetry.space_group_name_H-M   'P 1'
#
loop_
_entity.id
_entity.type
_entity.pdbx_description
1 polymer ?
#
loop_
_entity_poly.entity_id
_entity_poly.type
_entity_poly.pdbx_seq_one_letter_code
_entity_poly.pdbx_strand_id
1 'polypeptide(L)'
;TRTPRRPPTPLHTPTATKEPLPEDVQDVLRAIDENPRDPFLRLKLAITFWQHEMPQDAYQALYEAREIAGDDRDFFIEAGDQLMREEMWVGAAGMYLQAAMLFPPGETIPNPLREVLHEAVYRAAVEPEMPDLVPFDAIGRVDEPLMLAAQARYAYFYVSPEEGRGYLRNLKRLKADFPESLLLEAEFNAKEGDYDDARYTLNLLLADLETPDWIRAEAEAMIRDLP
;
A
#
# COMPACT_ATOMS: atom_id res chain seq x y z
N THR A 1 17.12 36.20 40.29
CA THR A 1 15.99 35.62 41.04
C THR A 1 15.47 34.40 40.28
N ARG A 2 15.76 33.19 40.76
CA ARG A 2 15.28 31.91 40.19
C ARG A 2 14.03 31.48 40.97
N THR A 3 12.90 31.34 40.29
CA THR A 3 11.68 30.73 40.85
C THR A 3 11.84 29.20 40.86
N PRO A 4 11.48 28.49 41.94
CA PRO A 4 11.49 27.03 41.92
C PRO A 4 10.26 26.49 41.19
N ARG A 5 10.47 25.60 40.21
CA ARG A 5 9.40 24.84 39.55
C ARG A 5 8.80 23.84 40.55
N ARG A 6 7.47 23.83 40.68
CA ARG A 6 6.73 22.76 41.37
C ARG A 6 6.98 21.42 40.65
N PRO A 7 7.05 20.29 41.37
CA PRO A 7 7.04 18.98 40.73
C PRO A 7 5.70 18.76 40.02
N PRO A 8 5.68 18.18 38.81
CA PRO A 8 4.43 17.79 38.18
C PRO A 8 3.76 16.68 38.99
N THR A 9 2.46 16.86 39.22
CA THR A 9 1.52 15.86 39.74
C THR A 9 1.68 14.55 38.95
N PRO A 10 1.72 13.36 39.60
CA PRO A 10 1.73 12.11 38.85
C PRO A 10 0.44 12.01 38.03
N LEU A 11 0.60 11.90 36.71
CA LEU A 11 -0.50 11.60 35.80
C LEU A 11 -1.11 10.26 36.22
N HIS A 12 -2.44 10.27 36.36
CA HIS A 12 -3.25 9.07 36.54
C HIS A 12 -2.78 7.96 35.60
N THR A 13 -2.36 6.83 36.14
CA THR A 13 -2.18 5.60 35.38
C THR A 13 -3.54 5.18 34.84
N PRO A 14 -3.75 5.09 33.52
CA PRO A 14 -4.93 4.45 32.98
C PRO A 14 -4.88 2.98 33.37
N THR A 15 -5.89 2.54 34.11
CA THR A 15 -6.11 1.12 34.38
C THR A 15 -6.48 0.48 33.04
N ALA A 16 -5.54 -0.19 32.39
CA ALA A 16 -5.79 -0.98 31.19
C ALA A 16 -6.60 -2.21 31.58
N THR A 17 -7.91 -2.11 31.45
CA THR A 17 -8.78 -3.28 31.39
C THR A 17 -8.53 -3.90 30.02
N LYS A 18 -7.71 -4.95 29.94
CA LYS A 18 -7.55 -5.72 28.70
C LYS A 18 -8.88 -6.43 28.45
N GLU A 19 -9.72 -5.84 27.61
CA GLU A 19 -10.82 -6.58 27.01
C GLU A 19 -10.25 -7.84 26.34
N PRO A 20 -10.92 -8.99 26.48
CA PRO A 20 -10.49 -10.21 25.81
C PRO A 20 -10.51 -10.00 24.29
N LEU A 21 -9.57 -10.61 23.59
CA LEU A 21 -9.54 -10.59 22.12
C LEU A 21 -10.84 -11.17 21.53
N PRO A 22 -11.25 -10.74 20.32
CA PRO A 22 -12.38 -11.33 19.60
C PRO A 22 -12.29 -12.86 19.48
N GLU A 23 -13.44 -13.54 19.41
CA GLU A 23 -13.51 -15.02 19.41
C GLU A 23 -12.81 -15.64 18.20
N ASP A 24 -13.01 -15.08 17.02
CA ASP A 24 -12.35 -15.49 15.79
C ASP A 24 -10.82 -15.29 15.83
N VAL A 25 -10.33 -14.22 16.47
CA VAL A 25 -8.89 -14.07 16.76
C VAL A 25 -8.40 -15.21 17.65
N GLN A 26 -9.13 -15.56 18.71
CA GLN A 26 -8.76 -16.68 19.59
C GLN A 26 -8.77 -18.02 18.85
N ASP A 27 -9.70 -18.22 17.91
CA ASP A 27 -9.78 -19.42 17.08
C ASP A 27 -8.55 -19.58 16.19
N VAL A 28 -8.11 -18.50 15.55
CA VAL A 28 -6.90 -18.51 14.72
C VAL A 28 -5.66 -18.76 15.57
N LEU A 29 -5.57 -18.16 16.76
CA LEU A 29 -4.46 -18.40 17.70
C LEU A 29 -4.38 -19.88 18.13
N ARG A 30 -5.52 -20.52 18.40
CA ARG A 30 -5.55 -21.96 18.70
C ARG A 30 -5.08 -22.82 17.52
N ALA A 31 -5.48 -22.47 16.29
CA ALA A 31 -5.00 -23.16 15.10
C ALA A 31 -3.47 -22.98 14.90
N ILE A 32 -2.94 -21.79 15.22
CA ILE A 32 -1.51 -21.51 15.20
C ILE A 32 -0.76 -22.37 16.22
N ASP A 33 -1.30 -22.56 17.42
CA ASP A 33 -0.68 -23.43 18.43
C ASP A 33 -0.56 -24.88 17.95
N GLU A 34 -1.52 -25.34 17.15
CA GLU A 34 -1.51 -26.66 16.52
C GLU A 34 -0.54 -26.75 15.33
N ASN A 35 -0.42 -25.68 14.53
CA ASN A 35 0.47 -25.62 13.37
C ASN A 35 1.27 -24.30 13.28
N PRO A 36 2.30 -24.13 14.13
CA PRO A 36 2.97 -22.84 14.30
C PRO A 36 3.86 -22.42 13.12
N ARG A 37 4.08 -23.29 12.15
CA ARG A 37 4.92 -23.06 10.96
C ARG A 37 4.11 -22.90 9.68
N ASP A 38 2.80 -22.74 9.79
CA ASP A 38 1.96 -22.44 8.64
C ASP A 38 1.89 -20.92 8.42
N PRO A 39 2.46 -20.40 7.32
CA PRO A 39 2.42 -18.96 7.05
C PRO A 39 0.99 -18.48 6.74
N PHE A 40 0.11 -19.35 6.24
CA PHE A 40 -1.29 -18.99 5.97
C PHE A 40 -2.09 -18.78 7.25
N LEU A 41 -1.75 -19.46 8.34
CA LEU A 41 -2.39 -19.20 9.64
C LEU A 41 -1.99 -17.82 10.20
N ARG A 42 -0.74 -17.37 9.97
CA ARG A 42 -0.30 -16.02 10.33
C ARG A 42 -0.95 -14.95 9.45
N LEU A 43 -1.06 -15.21 8.15
CA LEU A 43 -1.81 -14.35 7.23
C LEU A 43 -3.28 -14.22 7.66
N LYS A 44 -3.94 -15.33 7.99
CA LYS A 44 -5.32 -15.33 8.49
C LYS A 44 -5.44 -14.50 9.76
N LEU A 45 -4.48 -14.63 10.68
CA LEU A 45 -4.46 -13.83 11.91
C LEU A 45 -4.35 -12.34 11.60
N ALA A 46 -3.49 -11.95 10.66
CA ALA A 46 -3.35 -10.58 10.23
C ALA A 46 -4.64 -9.99 9.66
N ILE A 47 -5.29 -10.71 8.76
CA ILE A 47 -6.59 -10.31 8.18
C ILE A 47 -7.65 -10.19 9.28
N THR A 48 -7.67 -11.14 10.22
CA THR A 48 -8.64 -11.09 11.33
C THR A 48 -8.39 -9.86 12.21
N PHE A 49 -7.13 -9.53 12.54
CA PHE A 49 -6.81 -8.30 13.25
C PHE A 49 -7.21 -7.04 12.48
N TRP A 50 -6.99 -7.02 11.17
CA TRP A 50 -7.41 -5.91 10.32
C TRP A 50 -8.91 -5.68 10.35
N GLN A 51 -9.70 -6.76 10.24
CA GLN A 51 -11.16 -6.71 10.30
C GLN A 51 -11.71 -6.22 11.65
N HIS A 52 -10.92 -6.31 12.72
CA HIS A 52 -11.24 -5.79 14.05
C HIS A 52 -10.59 -4.41 14.34
N GLU A 53 -10.14 -3.69 13.32
CA GLU A 53 -9.51 -2.37 13.45
C GLU A 53 -8.27 -2.38 14.35
N MET A 54 -7.50 -3.48 14.30
CA MET A 54 -6.24 -3.66 15.05
C MET A 54 -5.03 -3.65 14.10
N PRO A 55 -4.72 -2.52 13.43
CA PRO A 55 -3.73 -2.47 12.35
C PRO A 55 -2.31 -2.80 12.82
N GLN A 56 -1.94 -2.44 14.05
CA GLN A 56 -0.61 -2.75 14.60
C GLN A 56 -0.40 -4.26 14.75
N ASP A 57 -1.40 -4.96 15.31
CA ASP A 57 -1.37 -6.42 15.46
C ASP A 57 -1.47 -7.11 14.09
N ALA A 58 -2.24 -6.55 13.16
CA ALA A 58 -2.32 -7.04 11.79
C ALA A 58 -0.96 -7.03 11.09
N TYR A 59 -0.25 -5.90 11.10
CA TYR A 59 1.07 -5.79 10.47
C TYR A 59 2.13 -6.65 11.17
N GLN A 60 2.06 -6.81 12.49
CA GLN A 60 2.93 -7.74 13.21
C GLN A 60 2.71 -9.20 12.77
N ALA A 61 1.45 -9.63 12.64
CA ALA A 61 1.11 -10.95 12.14
C ALA A 61 1.52 -11.15 10.67
N LEU A 62 1.43 -10.11 9.82
CA LEU A 62 1.95 -10.16 8.45
C LEU A 62 3.47 -10.33 8.42
N TYR A 63 4.20 -9.61 9.27
CA TYR A 63 5.64 -9.78 9.40
C TYR A 63 5.99 -11.23 9.75
N GLU A 64 5.31 -11.83 10.72
CA GLU A 64 5.50 -13.25 11.08
C GLU A 64 5.17 -14.19 9.91
N ALA A 65 4.11 -13.91 9.15
CA ALA A 65 3.74 -14.71 7.98
C ALA A 65 4.86 -14.73 6.93
N ARG A 66 5.47 -13.57 6.67
CA ARG A 66 6.61 -13.43 5.73
C ARG A 66 7.83 -14.20 6.20
N GLU A 67 8.19 -14.08 7.47
CA GLU A 67 9.34 -14.78 8.06
C GLU A 67 9.19 -16.31 7.97
N ILE A 68 7.97 -16.83 8.17
CA ILE A 68 7.70 -18.27 8.04
C ILE A 68 7.74 -18.72 6.58
N ALA A 69 7.20 -17.92 5.66
CA ALA A 69 7.15 -18.25 4.24
C ALA A 69 8.55 -18.29 3.58
N GLY A 70 9.49 -17.47 4.05
CA GLY A 70 10.84 -17.41 3.49
C GLY A 70 10.84 -16.96 2.03
N ASP A 71 11.26 -17.84 1.12
CA ASP A 71 11.33 -17.59 -0.33
C ASP A 71 10.16 -18.24 -1.10
N ASP A 72 9.04 -18.53 -0.42
CA ASP A 72 7.84 -19.08 -1.05
C ASP A 72 7.08 -18.01 -1.85
N ARG A 73 7.42 -17.91 -3.14
CA ARG A 73 6.80 -16.96 -4.07
C ARG A 73 5.29 -17.16 -4.21
N ASP A 74 4.81 -18.40 -4.23
CA ASP A 74 3.39 -18.69 -4.45
C ASP A 74 2.58 -18.23 -3.24
N PHE A 75 3.10 -18.44 -2.03
CA PHE A 75 2.54 -17.85 -0.81
C PHE A 75 2.42 -16.33 -0.92
N PHE A 76 3.46 -15.62 -1.34
CA PHE A 76 3.42 -14.16 -1.42
C PHE A 76 2.39 -13.65 -2.44
N ILE A 77 2.21 -14.34 -3.56
CA ILE A 77 1.18 -13.99 -4.55
C ILE A 77 -0.21 -14.20 -3.94
N GLU A 78 -0.47 -15.38 -3.36
CA GLU A 78 -1.78 -15.70 -2.76
C GLU A 78 -2.10 -14.82 -1.55
N ALA A 79 -1.09 -14.48 -0.75
CA ALA A 79 -1.22 -13.54 0.36
C ALA A 79 -1.57 -12.13 -0.13
N GLY A 80 -0.92 -11.66 -1.18
CA GLY A 80 -1.25 -10.40 -1.83
C GLY A 80 -2.72 -10.37 -2.28
N ASP A 81 -3.19 -11.43 -2.94
CA ASP A 81 -4.58 -11.54 -3.42
C ASP A 81 -5.61 -11.55 -2.29
N GLN A 82 -5.27 -12.14 -1.14
CA GLN A 82 -6.12 -12.11 0.05
C GLN A 82 -6.18 -10.72 0.65
N LEU A 83 -5.03 -10.06 0.83
CA LEU A 83 -4.95 -8.72 1.42
C LEU A 83 -5.60 -7.66 0.52
N MET A 84 -5.47 -7.79 -0.79
CA MET A 84 -6.10 -6.90 -1.75
C MET A 84 -7.63 -6.93 -1.65
N ARG A 85 -8.22 -8.11 -1.43
CA ARG A 85 -9.68 -8.27 -1.23
C ARG A 85 -10.20 -7.65 0.06
N GLU A 86 -9.33 -7.55 1.07
CA GLU A 86 -9.62 -6.93 2.37
C GLU A 86 -9.21 -5.45 2.38
N GLU A 87 -8.84 -4.89 1.22
CA GLU A 87 -8.37 -3.51 1.04
C GLU A 87 -7.15 -3.16 1.91
N MET A 88 -6.38 -4.17 2.33
CA MET A 88 -5.11 -4.02 3.05
C MET A 88 -3.98 -3.65 2.09
N TRP A 89 -4.06 -2.50 1.43
CA TRP A 89 -3.23 -2.14 0.29
C TRP A 89 -1.72 -2.17 0.59
N VAL A 90 -1.28 -1.65 1.73
CA VAL A 90 0.15 -1.66 2.13
C VAL A 90 0.64 -3.09 2.35
N GLY A 91 -0.18 -3.93 2.99
CA GLY A 91 0.10 -5.36 3.15
C GLY A 91 0.20 -6.08 1.80
N ALA A 92 -0.78 -5.86 0.92
CA ALA A 92 -0.82 -6.45 -0.41
C ALA A 92 0.40 -6.03 -1.24
N ALA A 93 0.73 -4.73 -1.26
CA ALA A 93 1.90 -4.20 -1.95
C ALA A 93 3.20 -4.85 -1.44
N GLY A 94 3.33 -5.02 -0.11
CA GLY A 94 4.48 -5.68 0.49
C GLY A 94 4.63 -7.15 0.07
N MET A 95 3.52 -7.89 -0.01
CA MET A 95 3.53 -9.29 -0.44
C MET A 95 3.85 -9.43 -1.93
N TYR A 96 3.18 -8.68 -2.80
CA TYR A 96 3.50 -8.71 -4.23
C TYR A 96 4.92 -8.25 -4.54
N LEU A 97 5.43 -7.25 -3.81
CA LEU A 97 6.81 -6.79 -3.97
C LEU A 97 7.80 -7.89 -3.58
N GLN A 98 7.54 -8.59 -2.47
CA GLN A 98 8.35 -9.74 -2.07
C GLN A 98 8.33 -10.83 -3.14
N ALA A 99 7.16 -11.17 -3.69
CA ALA A 99 7.05 -12.14 -4.79
C ALA A 99 7.85 -11.70 -6.03
N ALA A 100 7.80 -10.41 -6.39
CA ALA A 100 8.53 -9.84 -7.52
C ALA A 100 10.05 -9.87 -7.32
N MET A 101 10.53 -9.64 -6.09
CA MET A 101 11.95 -9.69 -5.74
C MET A 101 12.55 -11.11 -5.78
N LEU A 102 11.72 -12.15 -5.72
CA LEU A 102 12.15 -13.55 -5.82
C LEU A 102 12.40 -14.03 -7.26
N PHE A 103 12.12 -13.19 -8.27
CA PHE A 103 12.52 -13.49 -9.64
C PHE A 103 14.03 -13.36 -9.81
N PRO A 104 14.71 -14.31 -10.47
CA PRO A 104 16.13 -14.20 -10.74
C PRO A 104 16.48 -12.92 -11.52
N PRO A 105 17.67 -12.35 -11.31
CA PRO A 105 18.11 -11.17 -12.05
C PRO A 105 18.03 -11.39 -13.57
N GLY A 106 17.32 -10.51 -14.26
CA GLY A 106 17.13 -10.58 -15.71
C GLY A 106 15.91 -11.39 -16.17
N GLU A 107 15.22 -12.09 -15.26
CA GLU A 107 13.90 -12.63 -15.56
C GLU A 107 12.83 -11.55 -15.52
N THR A 108 11.87 -11.66 -16.43
CA THR A 108 10.75 -10.72 -16.51
C THR A 108 9.65 -11.17 -15.56
N ILE A 109 9.22 -10.26 -14.68
CA ILE A 109 8.03 -10.47 -13.85
C ILE A 109 6.82 -10.66 -14.76
N PRO A 110 6.06 -11.76 -14.62
CA PRO A 110 4.86 -12.02 -15.41
C PRO A 110 3.85 -10.87 -15.30
N ASN A 111 3.20 -10.53 -16.41
CA ASN A 111 2.24 -9.42 -16.46
C ASN A 111 1.16 -9.49 -15.36
N PRO A 112 0.54 -10.64 -15.04
CA PRO A 112 -0.48 -10.69 -13.98
C PRO A 112 0.06 -10.23 -12.62
N LEU A 113 1.27 -10.64 -12.25
CA LEU A 113 1.90 -10.20 -10.99
C LEU A 113 2.31 -8.73 -11.05
N ARG A 114 2.79 -8.27 -12.22
CA ARG A 114 3.11 -6.86 -12.43
C ARG A 114 1.88 -5.98 -12.23
N GLU A 115 0.75 -6.34 -12.83
CA GLU A 115 -0.49 -5.55 -12.75
C GLU A 115 -0.99 -5.40 -11.31
N VAL A 116 -1.08 -6.49 -10.55
CA VAL A 116 -1.53 -6.43 -9.15
C VAL A 116 -0.52 -5.73 -8.23
N LEU A 117 0.78 -5.85 -8.50
CA LEU A 117 1.81 -5.07 -7.80
C LEU A 117 1.61 -3.58 -8.03
N HIS A 118 1.40 -3.17 -9.29
CA HIS A 118 1.22 -1.77 -9.65
C HIS A 118 -0.03 -1.18 -9.00
N GLU A 119 -1.17 -1.88 -9.06
CA GLU A 119 -2.40 -1.45 -8.40
C GLU A 119 -2.21 -1.32 -6.88
N ALA A 120 -1.66 -2.36 -6.24
CA ALA A 120 -1.47 -2.38 -4.80
C ALA A 120 -0.53 -1.25 -4.33
N VAL A 121 0.59 -1.05 -5.02
CA VAL A 121 1.54 0.04 -4.71
C VAL A 121 0.89 1.41 -4.92
N TYR A 122 0.17 1.59 -6.03
CA TYR A 122 -0.51 2.85 -6.31
C TYR A 122 -1.51 3.19 -5.21
N ARG A 123 -2.38 2.24 -4.83
CA ARG A 123 -3.39 2.41 -3.77
C ARG A 123 -2.75 2.58 -2.38
N ALA A 124 -1.70 1.82 -2.07
CA ALA A 124 -0.98 1.94 -0.80
C ALA A 124 -0.25 3.29 -0.63
N ALA A 125 0.10 3.97 -1.72
CA ALA A 125 0.86 5.22 -1.65
C ALA A 125 0.12 6.41 -1.00
N VAL A 126 -1.16 6.27 -0.68
CA VAL A 126 -1.93 7.25 0.11
C VAL A 126 -2.13 6.82 1.57
N GLU A 127 -1.45 5.77 2.02
CA GLU A 127 -1.43 5.32 3.41
C GLU A 127 -0.16 5.83 4.11
N PRO A 128 -0.26 6.35 5.35
CA PRO A 128 0.87 6.99 6.03
C PRO A 128 1.99 6.00 6.39
N GLU A 129 1.69 4.74 6.66
CA GLU A 129 2.66 3.70 7.01
C GLU A 129 3.41 3.12 5.80
N MET A 130 3.03 3.48 4.58
CA MET A 130 3.59 2.91 3.35
C MET A 130 5.12 2.92 3.30
N PRO A 131 5.83 4.04 3.56
CA PRO A 131 7.29 4.05 3.42
C PRO A 131 8.01 3.19 4.46
N ASP A 132 7.39 2.95 5.61
CA ASP A 132 7.96 2.16 6.70
C ASP A 132 7.81 0.66 6.42
N LEU A 133 6.69 0.24 5.81
CA LEU A 133 6.38 -1.17 5.55
C LEU A 133 6.76 -1.65 4.14
N VAL A 134 6.69 -0.75 3.16
CA VAL A 134 7.05 -1.00 1.75
C VAL A 134 7.96 0.13 1.27
N PRO A 135 9.27 0.07 1.59
CA PRO A 135 10.21 1.13 1.27
C PRO A 135 10.30 1.40 -0.24
N PHE A 136 10.30 2.68 -0.63
CA PHE A 136 10.35 3.07 -2.05
C PHE A 136 11.59 2.53 -2.77
N ASP A 137 12.73 2.44 -2.11
CA ASP A 137 13.95 1.89 -2.70
C ASP A 137 13.81 0.39 -3.04
N ALA A 138 12.99 -0.36 -2.30
CA ALA A 138 12.68 -1.75 -2.63
C ALA A 138 11.80 -1.83 -3.89
N ILE A 139 10.82 -0.92 -4.03
CA ILE A 139 10.01 -0.80 -5.26
C ILE A 139 10.91 -0.48 -6.45
N GLY A 140 11.84 0.47 -6.30
CA GLY A 140 12.72 0.91 -7.38
C GLY A 140 13.71 -0.16 -7.87
N ARG A 141 14.02 -1.17 -7.05
CA ARG A 141 14.80 -2.34 -7.50
C ARG A 141 14.03 -3.26 -8.44
N VAL A 142 12.70 -3.20 -8.38
CA VAL A 142 11.77 -4.01 -9.18
C VAL A 142 11.26 -3.22 -10.38
N ASP A 143 10.78 -2.00 -10.15
CA ASP A 143 10.19 -1.13 -11.16
C ASP A 143 10.40 0.36 -10.77
N GLU A 144 11.38 1.02 -11.40
CA GLU A 144 11.72 2.42 -11.14
C GLU A 144 10.60 3.40 -11.50
N PRO A 145 9.90 3.28 -12.66
CA PRO A 145 8.70 4.06 -12.93
C PRO A 145 7.63 3.94 -11.83
N LEU A 146 7.34 2.72 -11.35
CA LEU A 146 6.37 2.52 -10.28
C LEU A 146 6.80 3.16 -8.96
N MET A 147 8.10 3.08 -8.61
CA MET A 147 8.65 3.80 -7.44
C MET A 147 8.38 5.30 -7.54
N LEU A 148 8.66 5.92 -8.69
CA LEU A 148 8.41 7.35 -8.88
C LEU A 148 6.93 7.71 -8.81
N ALA A 149 6.04 6.83 -9.29
CA ALA A 149 4.59 7.02 -9.14
C ALA A 149 4.18 6.98 -7.66
N ALA A 150 4.66 5.99 -6.89
CA ALA A 150 4.40 5.88 -5.46
C ALA A 150 4.93 7.08 -4.67
N GLN A 151 6.18 7.52 -4.95
CA GLN A 151 6.77 8.70 -4.34
C GLN A 151 5.99 9.97 -4.67
N ALA A 152 5.57 10.14 -5.93
CA ALA A 152 4.77 11.28 -6.34
C ALA A 152 3.46 11.36 -5.55
N ARG A 153 2.73 10.25 -5.48
CA ARG A 153 1.45 10.19 -4.76
C ARG A 153 1.65 10.44 -3.27
N TYR A 154 2.54 9.70 -2.62
CA TYR A 154 2.81 9.86 -1.19
C TYR A 154 3.27 11.27 -0.83
N ALA A 155 4.22 11.84 -1.58
CA ALA A 155 4.71 13.19 -1.33
C ALA A 155 3.62 14.24 -1.49
N TYR A 156 2.71 14.07 -2.45
CA TYR A 156 1.59 14.98 -2.65
C TYR A 156 0.67 15.04 -1.40
N PHE A 157 0.35 13.89 -0.81
CA PHE A 157 -0.56 13.80 0.33
C PHE A 157 0.10 14.10 1.69
N TYR A 158 1.37 13.73 1.88
CA TYR A 158 2.01 13.76 3.20
C TYR A 158 3.19 14.71 3.34
N VAL A 159 3.73 15.24 2.23
CA VAL A 159 4.91 16.12 2.26
C VAL A 159 4.57 17.51 1.71
N SER A 160 4.38 17.62 0.40
CA SER A 160 3.86 18.82 -0.26
C SER A 160 3.38 18.53 -1.70
N PRO A 161 2.35 19.24 -2.19
CA PRO A 161 1.95 19.15 -3.59
C PRO A 161 3.08 19.44 -4.59
N GLU A 162 3.97 20.38 -4.25
CA GLU A 162 5.11 20.74 -5.10
C GLU A 162 6.09 19.57 -5.27
N GLU A 163 6.39 18.86 -4.18
CA GLU A 163 7.28 17.69 -4.22
C GLU A 163 6.64 16.52 -4.97
N GLY A 164 5.35 16.25 -4.75
CA GLY A 164 4.59 15.26 -5.51
C GLY A 164 4.63 15.53 -7.02
N ARG A 165 4.39 16.79 -7.43
CA ARG A 165 4.55 17.25 -8.82
C ARG A 165 6.00 17.11 -9.32
N GLY A 166 6.98 17.27 -8.43
CA GLY A 166 8.40 17.04 -8.72
C GLY A 166 8.69 15.60 -9.15
N TYR A 167 8.24 14.62 -8.37
CA TYR A 167 8.38 13.21 -8.72
C TYR A 167 7.58 12.84 -9.99
N LEU A 168 6.37 13.38 -10.16
CA LEU A 168 5.59 13.15 -11.38
C LEU A 168 6.31 13.67 -12.63
N ARG A 169 6.97 14.84 -12.58
CA ARG A 169 7.80 15.33 -13.69
C ARG A 169 8.97 14.39 -13.99
N ASN A 170 9.59 13.83 -12.95
CA ASN A 170 10.67 12.85 -13.12
C ASN A 170 10.14 11.56 -13.77
N LEU A 171 8.99 11.07 -13.34
CA LEU A 171 8.32 9.91 -13.92
C LEU A 171 8.03 10.12 -15.40
N LYS A 172 7.39 11.24 -15.78
CA LYS A 172 7.07 11.53 -17.18
C LYS A 172 8.32 11.70 -18.06
N ARG A 173 9.45 12.12 -17.48
CA ARG A 173 10.76 12.19 -18.19
C ARG A 173 11.38 10.80 -18.37
N LEU A 174 11.22 9.91 -17.39
CA LEU A 174 11.74 8.54 -17.43
C LEU A 174 10.90 7.66 -18.38
N LYS A 175 9.57 7.71 -18.24
CA LYS A 175 8.61 6.88 -18.96
C LYS A 175 7.33 7.67 -19.22
N ALA A 176 7.30 8.36 -20.35
CA ALA A 176 6.18 9.24 -20.73
C ALA A 176 4.87 8.47 -21.04
N ASP A 177 4.97 7.20 -21.40
CA ASP A 177 3.85 6.31 -21.73
C ASP A 177 3.38 5.49 -20.52
N PHE A 178 3.76 5.86 -19.30
CA PHE A 178 3.36 5.15 -18.09
C PHE A 178 1.93 5.56 -17.68
N PRO A 179 0.94 4.64 -17.72
CA PRO A 179 -0.46 5.00 -17.46
C PRO A 179 -0.70 5.65 -16.09
N GLU A 180 0.02 5.19 -15.05
CA GLU A 180 -0.03 5.74 -13.69
C GLU A 180 0.43 7.20 -13.65
N SER A 181 1.29 7.63 -14.59
CA SER A 181 1.69 9.05 -14.68
C SER A 181 0.53 9.95 -15.10
N LEU A 182 -0.33 9.49 -16.03
CA LEU A 182 -1.52 10.23 -16.45
C LEU A 182 -2.59 10.19 -15.36
N LEU A 183 -2.74 9.06 -14.67
CA LEU A 183 -3.68 8.93 -13.57
C LEU A 183 -3.32 9.89 -12.41
N LEU A 184 -2.04 9.96 -12.03
CA LEU A 184 -1.55 10.93 -11.03
C LEU A 184 -1.72 12.37 -11.49
N GLU A 185 -1.44 12.67 -12.76
CA GLU A 185 -1.62 14.02 -13.29
C GLU A 185 -3.08 14.47 -13.18
N ALA A 186 -4.02 13.59 -13.55
CA ALA A 186 -5.44 13.84 -13.39
C ALA A 186 -5.84 13.99 -11.92
N GLU A 187 -5.38 13.11 -11.03
CA GLU A 187 -5.65 13.17 -9.60
C GLU A 187 -5.19 14.51 -8.99
N PHE A 188 -3.97 14.94 -9.31
CA PHE A 188 -3.44 16.20 -8.80
C PHE A 188 -4.18 17.41 -9.38
N ASN A 189 -4.47 17.42 -10.68
CA ASN A 189 -5.26 18.48 -11.30
C ASN A 189 -6.65 18.59 -10.64
N ALA A 190 -7.31 17.46 -10.39
CA ALA A 190 -8.61 17.44 -9.72
C ALA A 190 -8.53 18.01 -8.29
N LYS A 191 -7.48 17.65 -7.52
CA LYS A 191 -7.27 18.16 -6.16
C LYS A 191 -6.94 19.65 -6.13
N GLU A 192 -6.33 20.18 -7.20
CA GLU A 192 -5.96 21.60 -7.36
C GLU A 192 -7.11 22.45 -7.90
N GLY A 193 -8.21 21.83 -8.37
CA GLY A 193 -9.38 22.51 -8.92
C GLY A 193 -9.36 22.68 -10.44
N ASP A 194 -8.35 22.14 -11.11
CA ASP A 194 -8.18 22.16 -12.57
C ASP A 194 -8.98 21.01 -13.22
N TYR A 195 -10.29 21.04 -13.02
CA TYR A 195 -11.19 19.93 -13.38
C TYR A 195 -11.26 19.65 -14.89
N ASP A 196 -11.12 20.68 -15.73
CA ASP A 196 -11.10 20.51 -17.19
C ASP A 196 -9.88 19.71 -17.65
N ASP A 197 -8.71 20.04 -17.09
CA ASP A 197 -7.46 19.32 -17.39
C ASP A 197 -7.48 17.92 -16.80
N ALA A 198 -8.02 17.74 -15.59
CA ALA A 198 -8.23 16.42 -15.01
C ALA A 198 -9.13 15.57 -15.92
N ARG A 199 -10.28 16.10 -16.33
CA ARG A 199 -11.24 15.40 -17.20
C ARG A 199 -10.65 15.09 -18.57
N TYR A 200 -9.86 15.98 -19.15
CA TYR A 200 -9.16 15.72 -20.40
C TYR A 200 -8.20 14.53 -20.27
N THR A 201 -7.33 14.54 -19.25
CA THR A 201 -6.35 13.47 -19.03
C THR A 201 -7.01 12.11 -18.73
N LEU A 202 -8.08 12.09 -17.94
CA LEU A 202 -8.83 10.86 -17.66
C LEU A 202 -9.47 10.28 -18.94
N ASN A 203 -10.00 11.13 -19.82
CA ASN A 203 -10.54 10.66 -21.10
C ASN A 203 -9.46 10.10 -22.04
N LEU A 204 -8.21 10.59 -21.95
CA LEU A 204 -7.09 9.97 -22.70
C LEU A 204 -6.85 8.53 -22.23
N LEU A 205 -6.84 8.30 -20.91
CA LEU A 205 -6.70 6.95 -20.34
C LEU A 205 -7.83 6.01 -20.78
N LEU A 206 -9.08 6.49 -20.78
CA LEU A 206 -10.24 5.69 -21.18
C LEU A 206 -10.31 5.42 -22.69
N ALA A 207 -9.70 6.28 -23.51
CA ALA A 207 -9.64 6.09 -24.95
C ALA A 207 -8.53 5.11 -25.39
N ASP A 208 -7.53 4.86 -24.54
CA ASP A 208 -6.45 3.92 -24.81
C ASP A 208 -6.84 2.49 -24.40
N LEU A 209 -6.84 1.59 -25.39
CA LEU A 209 -7.18 0.18 -25.20
C LEU A 209 -6.11 -0.58 -24.40
N GLU A 210 -4.88 -0.08 -24.37
CA GLU A 210 -3.76 -0.68 -23.65
C GLU A 210 -3.70 -0.27 -22.18
N THR A 211 -4.56 0.67 -21.73
CA THR A 211 -4.65 1.06 -20.33
C THR A 211 -5.02 -0.15 -19.45
N PRO A 212 -4.35 -0.41 -18.31
CA PRO A 212 -4.74 -1.46 -17.39
C PRO A 212 -6.18 -1.31 -16.88
N ASP A 213 -6.88 -2.43 -16.66
CA ASP A 213 -8.29 -2.44 -16.24
C ASP A 213 -8.53 -1.65 -14.95
N TRP A 214 -7.65 -1.79 -13.96
CA TRP A 214 -7.76 -1.09 -12.69
C TRP A 214 -7.60 0.44 -12.84
N ILE A 215 -6.74 0.89 -13.77
CA ILE A 215 -6.56 2.32 -14.08
C ILE A 215 -7.79 2.87 -14.79
N ARG A 216 -8.39 2.09 -15.71
CA ARG A 216 -9.67 2.48 -16.33
C ARG A 216 -10.76 2.63 -15.28
N ALA A 217 -10.91 1.65 -14.39
CA ALA A 217 -11.91 1.69 -13.33
C ALA A 217 -11.72 2.90 -12.40
N GLU A 218 -10.47 3.20 -12.02
CA GLU A 218 -10.12 4.36 -11.22
C GLU A 218 -10.41 5.67 -11.97
N ALA A 219 -10.06 5.75 -13.26
CA ALA A 219 -10.30 6.93 -14.08
C ALA A 219 -11.81 7.21 -14.27
N GLU A 220 -12.61 6.15 -14.47
CA GLU A 220 -14.07 6.25 -14.51
C GLU A 220 -14.64 6.75 -13.18
N ALA A 221 -14.12 6.27 -12.05
CA ALA A 221 -14.52 6.74 -10.73
C ALA A 221 -14.22 8.23 -10.56
N MET A 222 -13.00 8.66 -10.86
CA MET A 222 -12.62 10.07 -10.79
C MET A 222 -13.51 10.95 -11.68
N ILE A 223 -13.81 10.54 -12.92
CA ILE A 223 -14.69 11.31 -13.82
C ILE A 223 -16.08 11.54 -13.22
N ARG A 224 -16.65 10.55 -12.52
CA ARG A 224 -17.97 10.63 -11.89
C ARG A 224 -17.98 11.60 -10.70
N ASP A 225 -16.85 11.71 -10.00
CA ASP A 225 -16.72 12.54 -8.80
C ASP A 225 -16.28 13.98 -9.09
N LEU A 226 -15.79 14.26 -10.31
CA LEU A 226 -15.47 15.62 -10.75
C LEU A 226 -16.74 16.50 -10.84
N PRO A 227 -16.66 17.78 -10.46
CA PRO A 227 -17.78 18.74 -10.57
C PRO A 227 -18.32 18.98 -11.98
#